data_AF-A0A4R4VSK5-F1
#
_entry.id   AF-A0A4R4VSK5-F1
#
_cell.length_a   1.000
_cell.length_b   1.000
_cell.length_c   1.000
_cell.angle_alpha   90.00
_cell.angle_beta   90.00
_cell.angle_gamma   90.00
#
_symmetry.space_group_name_H-M   'P 1'
#
loop_
_entity.id
_entity.type
_entity.pdbx_description
1 polymer ?
#
loop_
_entity_poly.entity_id
_entity_poly.type
_entity_poly.pdbx_seq_one_letter_code
_entity_poly.pdbx_strand_id
1 'polypeptide(L)'
;MPGGHAAEFKLSITKALSDQLAAALQYLSPAPMTLANIRALSARAGVYQLYLDDVLVYIGKADRSLPQRLEMHYRKIAGRAGISSTDMSFTCLYVEEDFSAVAPERLLISRHRSLGEIPWNGNGFGNNDPGKNRDKTQLDADHFDRLYPIDLSWSLDLPGGSMTLEELLSWLARELPYRFRYQGSQAFSQIIIRLPARPCVDEVLALISSSLPAEWQITALPGRLIMYPHHDEYPDSLRSYRG
;
A
#
# COMPACT_ATOMS: atom_id res chain seq x y z
N MET A 1 -8.69 -24.34 47.69
CA MET A 1 -7.32 -23.95 47.33
C MET A 1 -6.56 -25.21 46.91
N PRO A 2 -6.39 -25.48 45.60
CA PRO A 2 -5.58 -26.62 45.13
C PRO A 2 -4.09 -26.33 45.34
N GLY A 3 -3.34 -27.35 45.79
CA GLY A 3 -1.97 -27.25 46.32
C GLY A 3 -0.86 -27.06 45.28
N GLY A 4 0.19 -26.33 45.69
CA GLY A 4 1.39 -26.03 44.90
C GLY A 4 2.40 -27.17 44.81
N HIS A 5 1.96 -28.38 44.43
CA HIS A 5 2.83 -29.57 44.32
C HIS A 5 3.10 -30.02 42.88
N ALA A 6 2.50 -29.36 41.88
CA ALA A 6 2.70 -29.67 40.48
C ALA A 6 2.81 -28.37 39.66
N ALA A 7 3.76 -28.35 38.72
CA ALA A 7 3.91 -27.30 37.73
C ALA A 7 3.97 -27.93 36.34
N GLU A 8 3.35 -27.29 35.35
CA GLU A 8 3.42 -27.71 33.95
C GLU A 8 4.61 -27.01 33.28
N PHE A 9 5.53 -27.78 32.72
CA PHE A 9 6.58 -27.27 31.85
C PHE A 9 6.16 -27.43 30.39
N LYS A 10 6.18 -26.32 29.63
CA LYS A 10 5.94 -26.33 28.18
C LYS A 10 7.10 -25.64 27.46
N LEU A 11 7.78 -26.38 26.58
CA LEU A 11 8.73 -25.82 25.63
C LEU A 11 7.92 -25.09 24.53
N SER A 12 8.12 -23.78 24.39
CA SER A 12 7.48 -22.98 23.35
C SER A 12 8.53 -22.42 22.40
N ILE A 13 8.70 -23.11 21.26
CA ILE A 13 9.60 -22.68 20.17
C ILE A 13 9.16 -21.32 19.63
N THR A 14 7.85 -21.09 19.50
CA THR A 14 7.28 -19.83 19.01
C THR A 14 7.55 -18.66 19.94
N LYS A 15 7.45 -18.85 21.26
CA LYS A 15 7.81 -17.80 22.23
C LYS A 15 9.30 -17.47 22.17
N ALA A 16 10.15 -18.49 22.18
CA ALA A 16 11.61 -18.30 22.10
C ALA A 16 12.01 -17.56 20.81
N LEU A 17 11.43 -17.94 19.67
CA LEU A 17 11.66 -17.25 18.40
C LEU A 17 11.16 -15.80 18.43
N SER A 18 9.97 -15.56 18.99
CA SER A 18 9.43 -14.20 19.12
C SER A 18 10.33 -13.31 19.97
N ASP A 19 10.87 -13.84 21.08
CA ASP A 19 11.77 -13.10 21.97
C ASP A 19 13.11 -12.81 21.28
N GLN A 20 13.66 -13.77 20.53
CA GLN A 20 14.89 -13.58 19.76
C GLN A 20 14.73 -12.55 18.64
N LEU A 21 13.61 -12.58 17.90
CA LEU A 21 13.31 -11.59 16.87
C LEU A 21 13.17 -10.19 17.47
N ALA A 22 12.42 -10.05 18.57
CA ALA A 22 12.26 -8.78 19.24
C ALA A 22 13.59 -8.23 19.77
N ALA A 23 14.42 -9.08 20.38
CA ALA A 23 15.74 -8.68 20.85
C ALA A 23 16.65 -8.25 19.70
N ALA A 24 16.68 -9.00 18.59
CA ALA A 24 17.48 -8.65 17.43
C ALA A 24 17.06 -7.32 16.80
N LEU A 25 15.75 -7.04 16.73
CA LEU A 25 15.22 -5.76 16.22
C LEU A 25 15.60 -4.57 17.11
N GLN A 26 15.65 -4.75 18.44
CA GLN A 26 16.01 -3.68 19.39
C GLN A 26 17.44 -3.14 19.20
N TYR A 27 18.35 -3.93 18.63
CA TYR A 27 19.73 -3.50 18.36
C TYR A 27 19.90 -2.83 16.99
N LEU A 28 18.84 -2.75 16.18
CA LEU A 28 18.90 -2.08 14.88
C LEU A 28 18.58 -0.59 15.02
N SER A 29 19.32 0.23 14.28
CA SER A 29 18.98 1.64 14.09
C SER A 29 18.09 1.78 12.84
N PRO A 30 16.95 2.48 12.91
CA PRO A 30 16.12 2.73 11.74
C PRO A 30 16.87 3.47 10.65
N ALA A 31 16.82 2.94 9.43
CA ALA A 31 17.36 3.60 8.25
C ALA A 31 16.26 4.42 7.55
N PRO A 32 16.55 5.62 7.02
CA PRO A 32 15.57 6.38 6.23
C PRO A 32 15.02 5.54 5.06
N MET A 33 13.72 5.65 4.79
CA MET A 33 13.04 4.87 3.76
C MET A 33 13.30 5.45 2.35
N THR A 34 14.55 5.44 1.92
CA THR A 34 14.97 5.89 0.57
C THR A 34 15.19 4.70 -0.36
N LEU A 35 15.03 4.89 -1.66
CA LEU A 35 15.34 3.84 -2.65
C LEU A 35 16.80 3.37 -2.56
N ALA A 36 17.73 4.26 -2.21
CA ALA A 36 19.14 3.91 -2.03
C ALA A 36 19.33 2.91 -0.87
N ASN A 37 18.75 3.21 0.30
CA ASN A 37 18.81 2.33 1.47
C ASN A 37 18.08 1.00 1.23
N ILE A 38 16.92 1.04 0.55
CA ILE A 38 16.15 -0.16 0.23
C ILE A 38 16.94 -1.06 -0.74
N ARG A 39 17.54 -0.49 -1.80
CA ARG A 39 18.29 -1.26 -2.81
C ARG A 39 19.64 -1.77 -2.32
N ALA A 40 20.16 -1.23 -1.23
CA ALA A 40 21.36 -1.74 -0.57
C ALA A 40 21.11 -3.06 0.19
N LEU A 41 19.85 -3.43 0.43
CA LEU A 41 19.49 -4.71 1.06
C LEU A 41 19.75 -5.89 0.13
N SER A 42 20.06 -7.04 0.72
CA SER A 42 20.10 -8.31 0.01
C SER A 42 18.69 -8.76 -0.36
N ALA A 43 18.51 -9.28 -1.58
CA ALA A 43 17.25 -9.83 -2.06
C ALA A 43 16.96 -11.20 -1.41
N ARG A 44 16.54 -11.17 -0.14
CA ARG A 44 16.25 -12.34 0.69
C ARG A 44 14.93 -12.15 1.44
N ALA A 45 14.37 -13.26 1.91
CA ALA A 45 13.22 -13.28 2.80
C ALA A 45 13.54 -12.63 4.16
N GLY A 46 12.51 -12.13 4.83
CA GLY A 46 12.67 -11.51 6.14
C GLY A 46 11.44 -10.80 6.67
N VAL A 47 11.62 -10.18 7.84
CA VAL A 47 10.64 -9.30 8.49
C VAL A 47 11.16 -7.87 8.54
N TYR A 48 10.26 -6.90 8.55
CA TYR A 48 10.59 -5.48 8.64
C TYR A 48 9.59 -4.73 9.51
N GLN A 49 10.07 -3.63 10.06
CA GLN A 49 9.28 -2.64 10.79
C GLN A 49 9.35 -1.32 10.02
N LEU A 50 8.23 -0.60 9.93
CA LEU A 50 8.15 0.75 9.40
C LEU A 50 7.79 1.71 10.52
N TYR A 51 8.43 2.87 10.49
CA TYR A 51 8.24 3.93 11.45
C TYR A 51 7.85 5.21 10.72
N LEU A 52 6.92 5.96 11.29
CA LEU A 52 6.56 7.32 10.88
C LEU A 52 6.94 8.23 12.03
N ASP A 53 7.79 9.23 11.79
CA ASP A 53 8.29 10.13 12.84
C ASP A 53 8.82 9.37 14.07
N ASP A 54 9.64 8.35 13.83
CA ASP A 54 10.22 7.42 14.82
C ASP A 54 9.20 6.55 15.59
N VAL A 55 7.91 6.64 15.28
CA VAL A 55 6.86 5.80 15.89
C VAL A 55 6.62 4.56 15.04
N LEU A 56 6.67 3.38 15.67
CA LEU A 56 6.38 2.10 15.01
C LEU A 56 4.93 2.04 14.52
N VAL A 57 4.73 2.07 13.20
CA VAL A 57 3.40 2.09 12.58
C VAL A 57 3.01 0.78 11.91
N TYR A 58 3.99 0.02 11.40
CA TYR A 58 3.71 -1.22 10.67
C TYR A 58 4.80 -2.28 10.86
N ILE A 59 4.39 -3.54 10.91
CA ILE A 59 5.25 -4.72 10.85
C ILE A 59 4.80 -5.59 9.69
N GLY A 60 5.74 -6.00 8.85
CA GLY A 60 5.45 -6.88 7.72
C GLY A 60 6.52 -7.93 7.50
N LYS A 61 6.25 -8.78 6.52
CA LYS A 61 7.21 -9.77 6.01
C LYS A 61 7.37 -9.67 4.50
N ALA A 62 8.47 -10.24 4.02
CA ALA A 62 8.71 -10.54 2.63
C ALA A 62 9.13 -12.00 2.51
N ASP A 63 8.39 -12.77 1.70
CA ASP A 63 8.66 -14.21 1.54
C ASP A 63 9.84 -14.52 0.62
N ARG A 64 10.23 -13.56 -0.23
CA ARG A 64 11.31 -13.75 -1.22
C ARG A 64 12.33 -12.62 -1.22
N SER A 65 11.87 -11.38 -1.12
CA SER A 65 12.73 -10.22 -1.28
C SER A 65 12.24 -9.04 -0.45
N LEU A 66 12.96 -8.76 0.64
CA LEU A 66 12.82 -7.53 1.43
C LEU A 66 12.89 -6.26 0.56
N PRO A 67 13.90 -6.05 -0.32
CA PRO A 67 13.94 -4.84 -1.12
C PRO A 67 12.71 -4.69 -2.01
N GLN A 68 12.25 -5.76 -2.67
CA GLN A 68 11.05 -5.70 -3.50
C GLN A 68 9.80 -5.27 -2.70
N ARG A 69 9.61 -5.86 -1.50
CA ARG A 69 8.44 -5.54 -0.67
C ARG A 69 8.51 -4.13 -0.10
N LEU A 70 9.69 -3.67 0.32
CA LEU A 70 9.89 -2.31 0.82
C LEU A 70 9.76 -1.26 -0.29
N GLU A 71 10.21 -1.53 -1.52
CA GLU A 71 9.97 -0.65 -2.67
C GLU A 71 8.47 -0.50 -2.98
N MET A 72 7.68 -1.57 -2.84
CA MET A 72 6.22 -1.47 -2.99
C MET A 72 5.61 -0.53 -1.95
N HIS A 73 6.05 -0.61 -0.69
CA HIS A 73 5.58 0.28 0.37
C HIS A 73 6.06 1.71 0.16
N TYR A 74 7.31 1.90 -0.26
CA TYR A 74 7.86 3.21 -0.62
C TYR A 74 6.99 3.88 -1.68
N ARG A 75 6.68 3.15 -2.76
CA ARG A 75 5.82 3.65 -3.84
C ARG A 75 4.40 3.93 -3.35
N LYS A 76 3.84 3.06 -2.50
CA LYS A 76 2.51 3.26 -1.91
C LYS A 76 2.44 4.55 -1.09
N ILE A 77 3.45 4.81 -0.25
CA ILE A 77 3.55 6.00 0.61
C ILE A 77 3.74 7.25 -0.24
N ALA A 78 4.65 7.20 -1.23
CA ALA A 78 4.89 8.34 -2.11
C ALA A 78 3.61 8.81 -2.81
N GLY A 79 2.71 7.90 -3.19
CA GLY A 79 1.43 8.24 -3.81
C GLY A 79 0.32 8.71 -2.88
N ARG A 80 0.59 8.97 -1.60
CA ARG A 80 -0.43 9.39 -0.62
C ARG A 80 -0.34 10.86 -0.29
N ALA A 81 -1.49 11.47 -0.06
CA ALA A 81 -1.58 12.80 0.54
C ALA A 81 -1.43 12.70 2.06
N GLY A 82 -0.81 13.72 2.66
CA GLY A 82 -0.67 13.84 4.12
C GLY A 82 0.44 13.01 4.76
N ILE A 83 1.29 12.35 3.96
CA ILE A 83 2.47 11.63 4.43
C ILE A 83 3.58 11.67 3.38
N SER A 84 4.84 11.70 3.82
CA SER A 84 6.01 11.65 2.94
C SER A 84 6.90 10.45 3.26
N SER A 85 7.61 9.94 2.25
CA SER A 85 8.65 8.93 2.47
C SER A 85 9.87 9.48 3.23
N THR A 86 10.02 10.80 3.31
CA THR A 86 11.05 11.47 4.12
C THR A 86 10.84 11.29 5.61
N ASP A 87 9.59 11.12 6.03
CA ASP A 87 9.19 11.00 7.43
C ASP A 87 9.19 9.53 7.87
N MET A 88 9.55 8.64 6.93
CA MET A 88 9.53 7.20 7.11
C MET A 88 10.93 6.64 7.30
N SER A 89 11.04 5.69 8.22
CA SER A 89 12.23 4.86 8.39
C SER A 89 11.85 3.39 8.51
N PHE A 90 12.83 2.50 8.36
CA PHE A 90 12.63 1.07 8.50
C PHE A 90 13.79 0.36 9.19
N THR A 91 13.47 -0.76 9.82
CA THR A 91 14.43 -1.79 10.23
C THR A 91 14.02 -3.12 9.60
N CYS A 92 14.96 -4.03 9.40
CA CYS A 92 14.64 -5.36 8.87
C CYS A 92 15.61 -6.43 9.36
N LEU A 93 15.10 -7.67 9.46
CA LEU A 93 15.89 -8.86 9.73
C LEU A 93 15.68 -9.86 8.61
N TYR A 94 16.78 -10.43 8.13
CA TYR A 94 16.73 -11.61 7.28
C TYR A 94 16.30 -12.81 8.10
N VAL A 95 15.43 -13.62 7.53
CA VAL A 95 14.94 -14.85 8.14
C VAL A 95 15.18 -15.96 7.13
N GLU A 96 15.75 -17.07 7.58
CA GLU A 96 15.94 -18.25 6.73
C GLU A 96 14.59 -18.77 6.22
N GLU A 97 14.54 -19.26 4.98
CA GLU A 97 13.27 -19.58 4.29
C GLU A 97 12.41 -20.58 5.07
N ASP A 98 13.03 -21.53 5.76
CA ASP A 98 12.36 -22.54 6.59
C ASP A 98 11.59 -21.95 7.78
N PHE A 99 11.97 -20.75 8.24
CA PHE A 99 11.30 -20.03 9.31
C PHE A 99 10.13 -19.16 8.81
N SER A 100 9.92 -19.04 7.50
CA SER A 100 8.72 -18.37 6.98
C SER A 100 7.43 -19.10 7.39
N ALA A 101 7.50 -20.43 7.55
CA ALA A 101 6.37 -21.29 7.93
C ALA A 101 5.81 -20.99 9.33
N VAL A 102 6.62 -20.39 10.22
CA VAL A 102 6.20 -20.03 11.59
C VAL A 102 5.65 -18.61 11.70
N ALA A 103 5.50 -17.90 10.57
CA ALA A 103 4.92 -16.55 10.48
C ALA A 103 5.53 -15.56 11.51
N PRO A 104 6.84 -15.27 11.40
CA PRO A 104 7.57 -14.44 12.37
C PRO A 104 6.96 -13.04 12.56
N GLU A 105 6.37 -12.47 11.51
CA GLU A 105 5.64 -11.21 11.59
C GLU A 105 4.40 -11.30 12.48
N ARG A 106 3.69 -12.44 12.50
CA ARG A 106 2.51 -12.61 13.35
C ARG A 106 2.89 -12.63 14.83
N LEU A 107 4.03 -13.22 15.16
CA LEU A 107 4.57 -13.23 16.52
C LEU A 107 4.88 -11.79 16.98
N LEU A 108 5.56 -11.01 16.13
CA LEU A 108 5.84 -9.59 16.39
C LEU A 108 4.57 -8.75 16.50
N ILE A 109 3.63 -8.89 15.56
CA ILE A 109 2.34 -8.20 15.58
C ILE A 109 1.58 -8.51 16.87
N SER A 110 1.53 -9.77 17.28
CA SER A 110 0.85 -10.19 18.51
C SER A 110 1.46 -9.52 19.75
N ARG A 111 2.79 -9.40 19.80
CA ARG A 111 3.51 -8.76 20.90
C ARG A 111 3.24 -7.25 20.97
N HIS A 112 3.22 -6.56 19.83
CA HIS A 112 3.04 -5.10 19.79
C HIS A 112 1.57 -4.67 19.92
N ARG A 113 0.60 -5.48 19.44
CA ARG A 113 -0.83 -5.16 19.60
C ARG A 113 -1.27 -5.05 21.05
N SER A 114 -0.69 -5.82 21.96
CA SER A 114 -1.00 -5.71 23.39
C SER A 114 -0.53 -4.38 24.02
N LEU A 115 0.30 -3.62 23.31
CA LEU A 115 0.84 -2.33 23.72
C LEU A 115 0.16 -1.14 23.02
N GLY A 116 -0.81 -1.38 22.12
CA GLY A 116 -1.46 -0.33 21.33
C GLY A 116 -0.58 0.27 20.22
N GLU A 117 0.56 -0.37 19.95
CA GLU A 117 1.51 0.00 18.91
C GLU A 117 1.01 -0.54 17.55
N ILE A 118 1.55 -0.11 16.41
CA ILE A 118 1.24 -0.59 15.03
C ILE A 118 -0.16 -0.30 14.41
N PRO A 119 -0.62 0.98 14.35
CA PRO A 119 -1.93 1.37 13.81
C PRO A 119 -2.24 0.92 12.38
N TRP A 120 -1.23 0.60 11.56
CA TRP A 120 -1.44 0.21 10.16
C TRP A 120 -1.61 -1.31 9.99
N ASN A 121 -1.31 -2.11 11.01
CA ASN A 121 -1.41 -3.58 10.95
C ASN A 121 -2.85 -4.08 11.04
N GLY A 122 -3.39 -4.51 9.89
CA GLY A 122 -4.76 -4.97 9.77
C GLY A 122 -5.75 -3.85 9.42
N ASN A 123 -5.23 -2.66 9.12
CA ASN A 123 -6.04 -1.47 8.91
C ASN A 123 -5.75 -0.78 7.56
N GLY A 124 -5.83 -1.54 6.46
CA GLY A 124 -5.72 -1.00 5.10
C GLY A 124 -4.32 -0.91 4.50
N PHE A 125 -3.27 -0.72 5.30
CA PHE A 125 -1.92 -0.53 4.76
C PHE A 125 -1.35 -1.78 4.07
N GLY A 126 -1.46 -2.95 4.70
CA GLY A 126 -0.94 -4.21 4.15
C GLY A 126 -1.86 -4.90 3.15
N ASN A 127 -3.06 -4.36 2.89
CA ASN A 127 -4.10 -5.03 2.12
C ASN A 127 -3.77 -5.05 0.61
N ASN A 128 -4.04 -6.19 -0.03
CA ASN A 128 -4.12 -6.27 -1.48
C ASN A 128 -5.45 -5.66 -1.97
N ASP A 129 -5.58 -5.49 -3.30
CA ASP A 129 -6.83 -5.02 -3.89
C ASP A 129 -7.99 -5.96 -3.52
N PRO A 130 -9.04 -5.44 -2.86
CA PRO A 130 -10.15 -6.26 -2.38
C PRO A 130 -11.11 -6.69 -3.50
N GLY A 131 -10.89 -6.24 -4.74
CA GLY A 131 -11.71 -6.58 -5.90
C GLY A 131 -12.95 -5.69 -6.03
N LYS A 132 -13.66 -5.82 -7.16
CA LYS A 132 -14.83 -4.98 -7.52
C LYS A 132 -15.95 -5.02 -6.48
N ASN A 133 -16.20 -6.19 -5.87
CA ASN A 133 -17.28 -6.40 -4.89
C ASN A 133 -17.08 -5.63 -3.57
N ARG A 134 -15.92 -4.99 -3.37
CA ARG A 134 -15.57 -4.26 -2.14
C ARG A 134 -15.26 -2.79 -2.39
N ASP A 135 -15.64 -2.26 -3.55
CA ASP A 135 -15.46 -0.83 -3.86
C ASP A 135 -16.42 0.08 -3.09
N LYS A 136 -17.57 -0.46 -2.67
CA LYS A 136 -18.58 0.27 -1.88
C LYS A 136 -18.43 0.06 -0.37
N THR A 137 -17.42 -0.69 0.07
CA THR A 137 -17.17 -0.92 1.50
C THR A 137 -16.74 0.39 2.16
N GLN A 138 -17.48 0.82 3.18
CA GLN A 138 -17.12 1.98 3.97
C GLN A 138 -15.86 1.71 4.80
N LEU A 139 -14.99 2.70 4.87
CA LEU A 139 -13.75 2.66 5.63
C LEU A 139 -13.95 3.27 7.01
N ASP A 140 -13.44 2.57 8.02
CA ASP A 140 -13.38 3.07 9.38
C ASP A 140 -12.60 4.40 9.45
N ALA A 141 -12.87 5.21 10.48
CA ALA A 141 -12.29 6.55 10.61
C ALA A 141 -10.76 6.52 10.72
N ASP A 142 -10.20 5.49 11.35
CA ASP A 142 -8.78 5.27 11.52
C ASP A 142 -8.14 4.49 10.37
N HIS A 143 -8.90 4.11 9.33
CA HIS A 143 -8.39 3.32 8.22
C HIS A 143 -7.27 4.02 7.44
N PHE A 144 -6.19 3.30 7.13
CA PHE A 144 -5.00 3.88 6.47
C PHE A 144 -5.37 4.68 5.22
N ASP A 145 -6.17 4.12 4.30
CA ASP A 145 -6.52 4.80 3.06
C ASP A 145 -7.40 6.05 3.29
N ARG A 146 -8.08 6.17 4.44
CA ARG A 146 -8.88 7.34 4.80
C ARG A 146 -8.02 8.44 5.42
N LEU A 147 -7.06 8.07 6.26
CA LEU A 147 -6.08 8.99 6.86
C LEU A 147 -5.07 9.51 5.81
N TYR A 148 -4.66 8.63 4.90
CA TYR A 148 -3.66 8.90 3.86
C TYR A 148 -4.20 8.50 2.48
N PRO A 149 -5.16 9.30 1.94
CA PRO A 149 -5.77 9.01 0.67
C PRO A 149 -4.77 9.14 -0.49
N ILE A 150 -5.11 8.58 -1.66
CA ILE A 150 -4.33 8.78 -2.88
C ILE A 150 -4.20 10.27 -3.21
N ASP A 151 -3.03 10.67 -3.69
CA ASP A 151 -2.75 12.05 -4.07
C ASP A 151 -3.18 12.31 -5.52
N LEU A 152 -4.32 12.98 -5.72
CA LEU A 152 -4.77 13.39 -7.05
C LEU A 152 -3.95 14.56 -7.63
N SER A 153 -3.17 15.26 -6.81
CA SER A 153 -2.24 16.30 -7.26
C SER A 153 -0.89 15.74 -7.74
N TRP A 154 -0.72 14.42 -7.69
CA TRP A 154 0.49 13.74 -8.13
C TRP A 154 0.85 14.13 -9.58
N SER A 155 2.06 14.67 -9.75
CA SER A 155 2.55 15.11 -11.06
C SER A 155 2.97 13.91 -11.90
N LEU A 156 2.50 13.87 -13.14
CA LEU A 156 2.84 12.82 -14.10
C LEU A 156 3.96 13.31 -15.00
N ASP A 157 5.05 12.55 -15.11
CA ASP A 157 6.15 12.86 -16.04
C ASP A 157 5.79 12.43 -17.48
N LEU A 158 4.75 13.07 -18.01
CA LEU A 158 4.31 12.91 -19.39
C LEU A 158 4.80 14.11 -20.20
N PRO A 159 5.45 13.89 -21.36
CA PRO A 159 5.97 14.97 -22.21
C PRO A 159 4.86 15.81 -22.87
N GLY A 160 3.59 15.45 -22.71
CA GLY A 160 2.45 16.02 -23.43
C GLY A 160 2.29 15.44 -24.83
N GLY A 161 1.22 15.83 -25.53
CA GLY A 161 0.93 15.38 -26.90
C GLY A 161 -0.42 14.69 -27.03
N SER A 162 -0.59 13.90 -28.10
CA SER A 162 -1.81 13.14 -28.36
C SER A 162 -1.51 11.64 -28.27
N MET A 163 -2.38 10.89 -27.61
CA MET A 163 -2.35 9.42 -27.58
C MET A 163 -3.77 8.89 -27.51
N THR A 164 -3.96 7.61 -27.80
CA THR A 164 -5.25 6.96 -27.63
C THR A 164 -5.58 6.83 -26.14
N LEU A 165 -6.86 6.76 -25.80
CA LEU A 165 -7.29 6.50 -24.43
C LEU A 165 -6.79 5.13 -23.94
N GLU A 166 -6.74 4.12 -24.80
CA GLU A 166 -6.20 2.79 -24.45
C GLU A 166 -4.73 2.84 -24.02
N GLU A 167 -3.89 3.57 -24.75
CA GLU A 167 -2.47 3.77 -24.41
C GLU A 167 -2.32 4.53 -23.09
N LEU A 168 -3.11 5.59 -22.90
CA LEU A 168 -3.09 6.41 -21.68
C LEU A 168 -3.48 5.60 -20.45
N LEU A 169 -4.58 4.85 -20.51
CA LEU A 169 -5.04 4.01 -19.39
C LEU A 169 -4.01 2.94 -19.02
N SER A 170 -3.40 2.31 -20.04
CA SER A 170 -2.36 1.29 -19.84
C SER A 170 -1.11 1.90 -19.20
N TRP A 171 -0.72 3.12 -19.60
CA TRP A 171 0.39 3.85 -19.00
C TRP A 171 0.07 4.22 -17.54
N LEU A 172 -1.10 4.81 -17.27
CA LEU A 172 -1.53 5.19 -15.91
C LEU A 172 -1.56 3.99 -14.97
N ALA A 173 -2.10 2.84 -15.40
CA ALA A 173 -2.14 1.64 -14.58
C ALA A 173 -0.75 1.09 -14.20
N ARG A 174 0.28 1.41 -15.01
CA ARG A 174 1.67 1.01 -14.78
C ARG A 174 2.48 2.04 -13.98
N GLU A 175 2.24 3.32 -14.21
CA GLU A 175 3.08 4.41 -13.69
C GLU A 175 2.53 5.08 -12.44
N LEU A 176 1.21 5.00 -12.17
CA LEU A 176 0.67 5.58 -10.95
C LEU A 176 1.25 4.92 -9.69
N PRO A 177 1.50 5.68 -8.61
CA PRO A 177 1.98 5.14 -7.34
C PRO A 177 0.89 4.41 -6.53
N TYR A 178 -0.34 4.38 -7.05
CA TYR A 178 -1.47 3.64 -6.53
C TYR A 178 -2.20 2.91 -7.66
N ARG A 179 -3.03 1.93 -7.29
CA ARG A 179 -3.73 1.09 -8.27
C ARG A 179 -4.74 1.93 -9.06
N PHE A 180 -4.74 1.74 -10.38
CA PHE A 180 -5.85 2.12 -11.24
C PHE A 180 -6.42 0.88 -11.90
N ARG A 181 -7.68 0.57 -11.58
CA ARG A 181 -8.41 -0.55 -12.17
C ARG A 181 -9.47 -0.02 -13.12
N TYR A 182 -9.48 -0.50 -14.36
CA TYR A 182 -10.47 -0.08 -15.33
C TYR A 182 -11.01 -1.29 -16.11
N GLN A 183 -12.22 -1.16 -16.62
CA GLN A 183 -12.77 -2.07 -17.61
C GLN A 183 -12.40 -1.57 -19.01
N GLY A 184 -11.86 -2.45 -19.86
CA GLY A 184 -11.51 -2.12 -21.24
C GLY A 184 -12.75 -1.97 -22.14
N SER A 185 -12.58 -1.27 -23.26
CA SER A 185 -13.58 -1.11 -24.32
C SER A 185 -12.87 -0.97 -25.68
N GLN A 186 -13.43 -1.57 -26.72
CA GLN A 186 -12.88 -1.45 -28.08
C GLN A 186 -12.85 0.01 -28.58
N ALA A 187 -13.78 0.85 -28.09
CA ALA A 187 -13.85 2.26 -28.45
C ALA A 187 -12.63 3.07 -27.96
N PHE A 188 -11.90 2.60 -26.95
CA PHE A 188 -10.79 3.36 -26.36
C PHE A 188 -9.61 3.56 -27.30
N SER A 189 -9.42 2.68 -28.27
CA SER A 189 -8.40 2.82 -29.32
C SER A 189 -8.73 3.94 -30.33
N GLN A 190 -9.99 4.38 -30.39
CA GLN A 190 -10.47 5.40 -31.33
C GLN A 190 -10.57 6.79 -30.68
N ILE A 191 -10.53 6.87 -29.35
CA ILE A 191 -10.62 8.13 -28.61
C ILE A 191 -9.21 8.70 -28.46
N ILE A 192 -8.99 9.90 -29.01
CA ILE A 192 -7.72 10.61 -28.90
C ILE A 192 -7.78 11.63 -27.75
N ILE A 193 -6.88 11.47 -26.78
CA ILE A 193 -6.73 12.40 -25.66
C ILE A 193 -5.55 13.33 -25.95
N ARG A 194 -5.77 14.64 -25.82
CA ARG A 194 -4.73 15.66 -25.90
C ARG A 194 -4.29 16.05 -24.50
N LEU A 195 -3.05 15.73 -24.15
CA LEU A 195 -2.48 15.95 -22.85
C LEU A 195 -1.59 17.20 -22.84
N PRO A 196 -1.71 18.07 -21.83
CA PRO A 196 -0.70 19.09 -21.59
C PRO A 196 0.62 18.43 -21.13
N ALA A 197 1.70 19.20 -21.10
CA ALA A 197 2.96 18.72 -20.53
C ALA A 197 2.87 18.69 -19.00
N ARG A 198 3.34 17.59 -18.40
CA ARG A 198 3.38 17.38 -16.93
C ARG A 198 2.06 17.64 -16.19
N PRO A 199 0.93 17.05 -16.60
CA PRO A 199 -0.33 17.21 -15.88
C PRO A 199 -0.27 16.53 -14.51
N CYS A 200 -1.12 16.97 -13.58
CA CYS A 200 -1.43 16.18 -12.40
C CYS A 200 -2.49 15.11 -12.72
N VAL A 201 -2.66 14.14 -11.82
CA VAL A 201 -3.64 13.06 -12.02
C VAL A 201 -5.07 13.60 -12.16
N ASP A 202 -5.46 14.56 -11.33
CA ASP A 202 -6.78 15.19 -11.38
C ASP A 202 -7.12 15.76 -12.77
N GLU A 203 -6.17 16.47 -13.37
CA GLU A 203 -6.30 17.05 -14.72
C GLU A 203 -6.46 15.97 -15.79
N VAL A 204 -5.64 14.90 -15.72
CA VAL A 204 -5.74 13.78 -16.66
C VAL A 204 -7.08 13.07 -16.54
N LEU A 205 -7.58 12.83 -15.32
CA LEU A 205 -8.86 12.16 -15.13
C LEU A 205 -10.03 13.01 -15.65
N ALA A 206 -9.98 14.33 -15.47
CA ALA A 206 -10.98 15.25 -16.03
C ALA A 206 -10.95 15.26 -17.58
N LEU A 207 -9.75 15.23 -18.18
CA LEU A 207 -9.59 15.13 -19.64
C LEU A 207 -10.17 13.82 -20.16
N ILE A 208 -9.84 12.70 -19.50
CA ILE A 208 -10.39 11.39 -19.87
C ILE A 208 -11.92 11.41 -19.78
N SER A 209 -12.49 11.88 -18.66
CA SER A 209 -13.95 11.87 -18.49
C SER A 209 -14.67 12.68 -19.55
N SER A 210 -14.12 13.83 -19.95
CA SER A 210 -14.71 14.67 -21.01
C SER A 210 -14.76 14.00 -22.40
N SER A 211 -13.99 12.92 -22.59
CA SER A 211 -13.91 12.17 -23.84
C SER A 211 -14.52 10.77 -23.75
N LEU A 212 -15.02 10.38 -22.58
CA LEU A 212 -15.64 9.08 -22.36
C LEU A 212 -17.10 9.08 -22.81
N PRO A 213 -17.66 7.92 -23.21
CA PRO A 213 -19.10 7.79 -23.40
C PRO A 213 -19.88 8.04 -22.11
N ALA A 214 -21.12 8.52 -22.23
CA ALA A 214 -21.93 9.05 -21.13
C ALA A 214 -22.25 8.04 -20.01
N GLU A 215 -22.13 6.74 -20.25
CA GLU A 215 -22.33 5.69 -19.26
C GLU A 215 -21.09 5.42 -18.38
N TRP A 216 -19.93 6.00 -18.71
CA TRP A 216 -18.68 5.72 -18.01
C TRP A 216 -18.43 6.69 -16.85
N GLN A 217 -17.98 6.12 -15.73
CA GLN A 217 -17.56 6.86 -14.55
C GLN A 217 -16.15 6.45 -14.14
N ILE A 218 -15.32 7.45 -13.87
CA ILE A 218 -14.08 7.30 -13.10
C ILE A 218 -14.38 7.70 -11.66
N THR A 219 -13.90 6.91 -10.70
CA THR A 219 -14.00 7.24 -9.27
C THR A 219 -12.63 7.15 -8.62
N ALA A 220 -12.25 8.24 -7.95
CA ALA A 220 -11.15 8.24 -7.00
C ALA A 220 -11.67 7.75 -5.64
N LEU A 221 -11.31 6.52 -5.27
CA LEU A 221 -11.52 5.98 -3.94
C LEU A 221 -10.30 6.31 -3.06
N PRO A 222 -10.41 6.25 -1.73
CA PRO A 222 -9.33 6.69 -0.85
C PRO A 222 -8.00 5.96 -1.10
N GLY A 223 -8.02 4.69 -1.50
CA GLY A 223 -6.81 3.90 -1.77
C GLY A 223 -6.48 3.60 -3.25
N ARG A 224 -7.34 3.96 -4.21
CA ARG A 224 -7.21 3.53 -5.62
C ARG A 224 -8.13 4.31 -6.56
N LEU A 225 -7.84 4.25 -7.85
CA LEU A 225 -8.75 4.68 -8.91
C LEU A 225 -9.51 3.50 -9.50
N ILE A 226 -10.78 3.72 -9.84
CA ILE A 226 -11.60 2.76 -10.62
C ILE A 226 -12.28 3.44 -11.81
N MET A 227 -12.50 2.71 -12.90
CA MET A 227 -13.25 3.19 -14.08
C MET A 227 -14.14 2.10 -14.69
N TYR A 228 -15.45 2.36 -14.78
CA TYR A 228 -16.46 1.39 -15.22
C TYR A 228 -17.59 2.00 -16.08
N PRO A 229 -18.28 1.19 -16.93
CA PRO A 229 -19.41 1.63 -17.78
C PRO A 229 -20.74 1.61 -17.01
N HIS A 230 -20.79 2.27 -15.86
CA HIS A 230 -22.02 2.57 -15.14
C HIS A 230 -21.77 3.66 -14.11
N HIS A 231 -22.82 4.40 -13.79
CA HIS A 231 -22.80 5.36 -12.71
C HIS A 231 -23.16 4.68 -11.40
N ASP A 232 -22.31 4.88 -10.40
CA ASP A 232 -22.47 4.33 -9.07
C ASP A 232 -22.12 5.41 -8.04
N GLU A 233 -22.76 5.34 -6.88
CA GLU A 233 -22.37 6.12 -5.71
C GLU A 233 -21.43 5.29 -4.83
N TYR A 234 -20.30 5.91 -4.48
CA TYR A 234 -19.29 5.32 -3.61
C TYR A 234 -19.18 6.21 -2.36
N PRO A 235 -19.59 5.72 -1.18
CA PRO A 235 -19.71 6.56 0.02
C PRO A 235 -18.44 7.31 0.40
N ASP A 236 -17.29 6.67 0.23
CA ASP A 236 -15.99 7.25 0.58
C ASP A 236 -15.23 7.80 -0.65
N SER A 237 -15.91 8.04 -1.77
CA SER A 237 -15.22 8.63 -2.93
C SER A 237 -14.65 10.00 -2.60
N LEU A 238 -13.39 10.19 -2.99
CA LEU A 238 -12.72 11.50 -2.94
C LEU A 238 -13.25 12.40 -4.05
N ARG A 239 -13.46 11.81 -5.23
CA ARG A 239 -13.97 12.50 -6.42
C ARG A 239 -14.55 11.50 -7.42
N SER A 240 -15.54 11.93 -8.17
CA SER A 240 -16.06 11.20 -9.33
C SER A 240 -15.99 12.09 -10.57
N TYR A 241 -15.67 11.47 -11.69
CA TYR A 241 -15.61 12.10 -13.02
C TYR A 241 -16.55 11.33 -13.93
N ARG A 242 -17.47 12.04 -14.57
CA ARG A 242 -18.49 11.50 -15.48
C ARG A 242 -18.39 12.25 -16.81
N GLY A 243 -18.65 11.52 -17.89
CA GLY A 243 -18.78 12.10 -19.24
C GLY A 243 -20.05 12.93 -19.40
#